data_AF-R6DC81-F1
#
_entry.id   AF-R6DC81-F1
#
_cell.length_a   1.000
_cell.length_b   1.000
_cell.length_c   1.000
_cell.angle_alpha   90.00
_cell.angle_beta   90.00
_cell.angle_gamma   90.00
#
_symmetry.space_group_name_H-M   'P 1'
#
loop_
_entity.id
_entity.type
_entity.pdbx_description
1 polymer ?
#
loop_
_entity_poly.entity_id
_entity_poly.type
_entity_poly.pdbx_seq_one_letter_code
_entity_poly.pdbx_strand_id
1 'polypeptide(L)'
;MVLLSFSNDRGYVKTQIMRTFSPLFFYIVINYDIYSLFTDDIRYALTLLSKSENYKLYEGLDTKVNVRYVGITKREPEIRFKEHLRSGTNRSSLKYVVKKENLSHINARIEEQMAINKYGLGKNGGVLFNLRNEIHPKYWIKFGIIK
;
A
#
# COMPACT_ATOMS: atom_id res chain seq x y z
N MET A 1 8.53 -50.27 -6.78
CA MET A 1 8.01 -49.57 -7.97
C MET A 1 6.69 -48.94 -7.57
N VAL A 2 6.61 -47.60 -7.55
CA VAL A 2 5.36 -46.90 -7.18
C VAL A 2 4.80 -46.29 -8.46
N LEU A 3 3.57 -46.68 -8.81
CA LEU A 3 2.80 -46.07 -9.89
C LEU A 3 1.94 -44.96 -9.29
N LEU A 4 2.17 -43.71 -9.68
CA LEU A 4 1.28 -42.60 -9.37
C LEU A 4 0.56 -42.18 -10.64
N SER A 5 -0.76 -42.24 -10.59
CA SER A 5 -1.65 -41.79 -11.66
C SER A 5 -2.10 -40.38 -11.35
N PHE A 6 -1.73 -39.42 -12.19
CA PHE A 6 -2.29 -38.06 -12.12
C PHE A 6 -3.33 -37.90 -13.23
N SER A 7 -4.54 -37.52 -12.83
CA SER A 7 -5.60 -37.08 -13.75
C SER A 7 -5.51 -35.57 -13.87
N ASN A 8 -5.57 -35.05 -15.09
CA ASN A 8 -5.80 -33.62 -15.33
C ASN A 8 -7.25 -33.43 -15.79
N ASP A 9 -7.83 -32.23 -15.59
CA ASP A 9 -9.27 -31.92 -15.71
C ASP A 9 -9.91 -32.17 -17.10
N ARG A 10 -9.14 -32.68 -18.06
CA ARG A 10 -9.57 -33.05 -19.41
C ARG A 10 -9.52 -34.56 -19.71
N GLY A 11 -9.33 -35.41 -18.69
CA GLY A 11 -9.53 -36.87 -18.78
C GLY A 11 -8.44 -37.65 -19.54
N TYR A 12 -7.30 -37.04 -19.85
CA TYR A 12 -6.15 -37.74 -20.45
C TYR A 12 -5.20 -38.23 -19.36
N VAL A 13 -5.07 -39.55 -19.21
CA VAL A 13 -4.08 -40.20 -18.33
C VAL A 13 -2.80 -40.43 -19.12
N LYS A 14 -1.71 -39.76 -18.73
CA LYS A 14 -0.38 -39.96 -19.33
C LYS A 14 0.48 -40.75 -18.36
N THR A 15 0.68 -42.04 -18.63
CA THR A 15 1.54 -42.90 -17.80
C THR A 15 3.00 -42.61 -18.13
N GLN A 16 3.74 -42.02 -17.18
CA GLN A 16 5.17 -41.81 -17.32
C GLN A 16 5.93 -42.75 -16.40
N ILE A 17 6.89 -43.50 -16.94
CA ILE A 17 7.79 -44.36 -16.17
C ILE A 17 8.80 -43.46 -15.48
N MET A 18 8.59 -43.21 -14.19
CA MET A 18 9.57 -42.52 -13.37
C MET A 18 10.66 -43.50 -12.92
N ARG A 19 11.90 -43.25 -13.37
CA ARG A 19 13.08 -43.78 -12.68
C ARG A 19 13.03 -43.30 -11.23
N THR A 20 13.37 -44.18 -10.29
CA THR A 20 13.36 -43.87 -8.85
C THR A 20 14.33 -42.73 -8.57
N PHE A 21 13.82 -41.50 -8.53
CA PHE A 21 14.56 -40.35 -8.02
C PHE A 21 14.70 -40.51 -6.51
N SER A 22 15.88 -40.21 -5.97
CA SER A 22 16.12 -40.32 -4.54
C SER A 22 15.16 -39.40 -3.77
N PRO A 23 14.77 -39.75 -2.54
CA PRO A 23 13.94 -38.88 -1.68
C PRO A 23 14.52 -37.46 -1.54
N LEU A 24 15.85 -37.34 -1.61
CA LEU A 24 16.57 -36.08 -1.55
C LEU A 24 16.30 -35.19 -2.76
N PHE A 25 16.17 -35.78 -3.96
CA PHE A 25 15.85 -35.05 -5.19
C PHE A 25 14.44 -34.44 -5.13
N PHE A 26 13.46 -35.20 -4.64
CA PHE A 26 12.10 -34.71 -4.43
C PHE A 26 12.04 -33.59 -3.38
N TYR A 27 12.77 -33.72 -2.28
CA TYR A 27 12.84 -32.68 -1.26
C TYR A 27 13.44 -31.38 -1.82
N ILE A 28 14.53 -31.45 -2.59
CA ILE A 28 15.16 -30.28 -3.19
C ILE A 28 14.22 -29.58 -4.18
N VAL A 29 13.58 -30.34 -5.08
CA VAL A 29 12.68 -29.78 -6.11
C VAL A 29 11.47 -29.10 -5.46
N ILE A 30 10.82 -29.76 -4.49
CA ILE A 30 9.65 -29.19 -3.79
C ILE A 30 10.03 -27.92 -3.03
N ASN A 31 11.17 -27.92 -2.32
CA ASN A 31 11.61 -26.72 -1.61
C ASN A 31 11.94 -25.59 -2.58
N TYR A 32 12.66 -25.86 -3.67
CA TYR A 32 12.99 -24.84 -4.67
C TYR A 32 11.75 -24.21 -5.30
N ASP A 33 10.75 -25.01 -5.69
CA ASP A 33 9.50 -24.52 -6.26
C ASP A 33 8.70 -23.70 -5.23
N ILE A 34 8.62 -24.12 -3.97
CA ILE A 34 7.94 -23.37 -2.91
C ILE A 34 8.63 -22.02 -2.66
N TYR A 35 9.97 -21.99 -2.60
CA TYR A 35 10.72 -20.75 -2.44
C TYR A 35 10.53 -19.82 -3.65
N SER A 36 10.58 -20.37 -4.87
CA SER A 36 10.35 -19.62 -6.11
C SER A 36 8.97 -18.97 -6.12
N LEU A 37 7.90 -19.76 -5.93
CA LEU A 37 6.52 -19.25 -5.92
C LEU A 37 6.32 -18.14 -4.88
N PHE A 38 6.83 -18.33 -3.66
CA PHE A 38 6.69 -17.33 -2.60
C PHE A 38 7.47 -16.04 -2.92
N THR A 39 8.67 -16.15 -3.50
CA THR A 39 9.47 -14.97 -3.84
C THR A 39 8.88 -14.16 -5.00
N ASP A 40 8.22 -14.80 -5.95
CA ASP A 40 7.66 -14.10 -7.10
C ASP A 40 6.37 -13.34 -6.73
N ASP A 41 5.53 -13.93 -5.87
CA ASP A 41 4.38 -13.23 -5.30
C ASP A 41 4.80 -12.03 -4.44
N ILE A 42 5.86 -12.18 -3.63
CA ILE A 42 6.43 -11.07 -2.85
C ILE A 42 7.03 -10.01 -3.77
N ARG A 43 7.80 -10.38 -4.79
CA ARG A 43 8.38 -9.43 -5.76
C ARG A 43 7.30 -8.70 -6.52
N TYR A 44 6.24 -9.39 -6.92
CA TYR A 44 5.11 -8.78 -7.62
C TYR A 44 4.35 -7.81 -6.72
N ALA A 45 4.07 -8.20 -5.47
CA ALA A 45 3.49 -7.31 -4.47
C ALA A 45 4.39 -6.09 -4.19
N LEU A 46 5.71 -6.29 -4.08
CA LEU A 46 6.70 -5.24 -3.88
C LEU A 46 6.78 -4.29 -5.09
N THR A 47 6.62 -4.83 -6.30
CA THR A 47 6.61 -4.06 -7.56
C THR A 47 5.33 -3.25 -7.70
N LEU A 48 4.18 -3.80 -7.30
CA LEU A 48 2.92 -3.06 -7.23
C LEU A 48 2.95 -1.97 -6.15
N LEU A 49 3.62 -2.22 -5.03
CA LEU A 49 3.85 -1.24 -3.97
C LEU A 49 4.83 -0.13 -4.40
N SER A 50 5.82 -0.45 -5.24
CA SER A 50 6.87 0.45 -5.70
C SER A 50 6.56 1.18 -7.00
N LYS A 51 5.50 0.79 -7.72
CA LYS A 51 5.02 1.52 -8.90
C LYS A 51 4.57 2.92 -8.48
N SER A 52 5.47 3.88 -8.58
CA SER A 52 5.19 5.29 -8.33
C SER A 52 4.10 5.74 -9.29
N GLU A 53 2.94 6.08 -8.73
CA GLU A 53 1.84 6.70 -9.47
C GLU A 53 1.90 8.24 -9.36
N ASN A 54 3.04 8.74 -8.91
CA ASN A 54 3.34 10.17 -8.72
C ASN A 54 2.32 10.89 -7.82
N TYR A 55 1.85 10.21 -6.76
CA TYR A 55 1.11 10.87 -5.70
C TYR A 55 2.06 11.72 -4.85
N LYS A 56 1.57 12.88 -4.43
CA LYS A 56 2.21 13.78 -3.47
C LYS A 56 1.43 13.83 -2.17
N LEU A 57 2.14 13.79 -1.05
CA LEU A 57 1.63 14.15 0.28
C LEU A 57 1.85 15.64 0.50
N TYR A 58 0.86 16.34 1.03
CA TYR A 58 0.96 17.75 1.40
C TYR A 58 0.30 18.05 2.74
N GLU A 59 0.78 19.12 3.37
CA GLU A 59 0.24 19.68 4.61
C GLU A 59 -0.35 21.06 4.34
N GLY A 60 -1.47 21.37 5.00
CA GLY A 60 -2.08 22.70 5.05
C GLY A 60 -1.78 23.37 6.39
N LEU A 61 -1.17 24.54 6.33
CA LEU A 61 -0.66 25.30 7.47
C LEU A 61 -1.53 26.53 7.76
N ASP A 62 -1.79 26.80 9.04
CA ASP A 62 -2.42 28.06 9.44
C ASP A 62 -1.42 29.24 9.41
N THR A 63 -1.90 30.44 9.75
CA THR A 63 -1.06 31.67 9.79
C THR A 63 0.07 31.61 10.81
N LYS A 64 -0.01 30.69 11.79
CA LYS A 64 1.02 30.43 12.79
C LYS A 64 1.90 29.22 12.40
N VAL A 65 1.81 28.76 11.15
CA VAL A 65 2.58 27.64 10.59
C VAL A 65 2.27 26.29 11.27
N ASN A 66 1.12 26.17 11.94
CA ASN A 66 0.69 24.88 12.49
C ASN A 66 0.00 24.05 11.41
N VAL A 67 0.28 22.75 11.39
CA VAL A 67 -0.44 21.82 10.51
C VAL A 67 -1.89 21.70 10.97
N ARG A 68 -2.82 22.04 10.07
CA ARG A 68 -4.28 21.91 10.27
C ARG A 68 -4.93 20.98 9.26
N TYR A 69 -4.22 20.54 8.23
CA TYR A 69 -4.76 19.59 7.26
C TYR A 69 -3.64 18.75 6.67
N VAL A 70 -3.94 17.50 6.37
CA VAL A 70 -3.07 16.62 5.60
C VAL A 70 -3.86 16.07 4.42
N GLY A 71 -3.26 16.01 3.24
CA GLY A 71 -3.89 15.45 2.07
C GLY A 71 -2.91 14.81 1.11
N ILE A 72 -3.43 13.99 0.20
CA ILE A 72 -2.69 13.49 -0.96
C ILE A 72 -3.29 13.97 -2.28
N THR A 73 -2.50 14.00 -3.35
CA THR A 73 -2.96 14.31 -4.70
C THR A 73 -2.13 13.58 -5.76
N LYS A 74 -2.80 13.11 -6.82
CA LYS A 74 -2.15 12.67 -8.08
C LYS A 74 -2.00 13.81 -9.08
N ARG A 75 -2.82 14.86 -8.96
CA ARG A 75 -2.73 16.09 -9.76
C ARG A 75 -1.53 16.91 -9.35
N GLU A 76 -1.16 17.86 -10.20
CA GLU A 76 -0.24 18.94 -9.82
C GLU A 76 -0.72 19.63 -8.53
N PRO A 77 0.13 19.79 -7.50
CA PRO A 77 -0.25 20.32 -6.20
C PRO A 77 -0.97 21.66 -6.27
N GLU A 78 -0.51 22.58 -7.12
CA GLU A 78 -1.05 23.92 -7.28
C GLU A 78 -2.51 23.89 -7.72
N ILE A 79 -2.90 22.91 -8.56
CA ILE A 79 -4.29 22.71 -8.97
C ILE A 79 -5.13 22.30 -7.76
N ARG A 80 -4.66 21.30 -7.00
CA ARG A 80 -5.37 20.81 -5.80
C ARG A 80 -5.48 21.89 -4.71
N PHE A 81 -4.47 22.74 -4.57
CA PHE A 81 -4.46 23.84 -3.61
C PHE A 81 -5.45 24.94 -4.01
N LYS A 82 -5.54 25.28 -5.30
CA LYS A 82 -6.57 26.20 -5.81
C LYS A 82 -7.99 25.66 -5.59
N GLU A 83 -8.19 24.36 -5.70
CA GLU A 83 -9.49 23.74 -5.37
C GLU A 83 -9.84 23.90 -3.89
N HIS A 84 -8.88 23.72 -2.99
CA HIS A 84 -9.11 23.98 -1.55
C HIS A 84 -9.40 25.45 -1.27
N LEU A 85 -8.64 26.36 -1.88
CA LEU A 85 -8.85 27.81 -1.77
C LEU A 85 -10.29 28.21 -2.16
N ARG A 86 -10.83 27.59 -3.22
CA ARG A 86 -12.19 27.85 -3.71
C ARG A 86 -13.30 27.10 -2.95
N SER A 87 -12.94 26.21 -2.02
CA SER A 87 -13.92 25.31 -1.38
C SER A 87 -14.86 25.99 -0.38
N GLY A 88 -14.53 27.20 0.11
CA GLY A 88 -15.28 27.88 1.17
C GLY A 88 -15.26 27.17 2.53
N THR A 89 -14.45 26.12 2.69
CA THR A 89 -14.29 25.39 3.97
C THR A 89 -13.12 25.94 4.77
N ASN A 90 -12.94 25.52 6.02
CA ASN A 90 -11.76 25.85 6.84
C ASN A 90 -10.40 25.55 6.17
N ARG A 91 -10.38 24.73 5.12
CA ARG A 91 -9.23 24.43 4.27
C ARG A 91 -8.83 25.61 3.36
N SER A 92 -9.75 26.50 3.03
CA SER A 92 -9.49 27.61 2.08
C SER A 92 -8.51 28.65 2.63
N SER A 93 -8.39 28.78 3.96
CA SER A 93 -7.49 29.73 4.62
C SER A 93 -6.08 29.19 4.86
N LEU A 94 -5.80 27.94 4.48
CA LEU A 94 -4.53 27.29 4.74
C LEU A 94 -3.51 27.54 3.63
N LYS A 95 -2.24 27.66 4.03
CA LYS A 95 -1.10 27.63 3.10
C LYS A 95 -0.64 26.20 2.93
N TYR A 96 -0.64 25.70 1.70
CA TYR A 96 -0.28 24.31 1.41
C TYR A 96 1.19 24.15 1.01
N VAL A 97 1.81 23.07 1.48
CA VAL A 97 3.18 22.69 1.17
C VAL A 97 3.28 21.20 0.90
N VAL A 98 3.99 20.82 -0.17
CA VAL A 98 4.31 19.42 -0.48
C VAL A 98 5.36 18.91 0.51
N LYS A 99 5.19 17.68 1.00
CA LYS A 99 6.07 17.03 1.97
C LYS A 99 6.80 15.81 1.42
N LYS A 100 6.12 15.03 0.57
CA LYS A 100 6.66 13.85 -0.10
C LYS A 100 6.06 13.74 -1.50
N GLU A 101 6.83 13.20 -2.43
CA GLU A 101 6.45 13.03 -3.84
C GLU A 101 6.76 11.62 -4.33
N ASN A 102 6.38 11.31 -5.57
CA ASN A 102 6.67 10.03 -6.21
C ASN A 102 6.18 8.81 -5.43
N LEU A 103 5.05 8.95 -4.73
CA LEU A 103 4.43 7.87 -3.98
C LEU A 103 3.51 7.04 -4.89
N SER A 104 3.47 5.73 -4.65
CA SER A 104 2.33 4.91 -5.07
C SER A 104 1.07 5.33 -4.29
N HIS A 105 -0.11 5.02 -4.81
CA HIS A 105 -1.35 5.44 -4.16
C HIS A 105 -1.46 4.91 -2.72
N ILE A 106 -1.13 3.63 -2.52
CA ILE A 106 -1.18 3.01 -1.20
C ILE A 106 -0.14 3.60 -0.24
N ASN A 107 1.09 3.84 -0.69
CA ASN A 107 2.10 4.50 0.15
C ASN A 107 1.66 5.92 0.52
N ALA A 108 1.06 6.67 -0.41
CA ALA A 108 0.50 7.98 -0.09
C ALA A 108 -0.59 7.91 0.99
N ARG A 109 -1.48 6.91 0.95
CA ARG A 109 -2.51 6.70 1.98
C ARG A 109 -1.93 6.32 3.34
N ILE A 110 -0.89 5.50 3.36
CA ILE A 110 -0.18 5.12 4.60
C ILE A 110 0.45 6.37 5.22
N GLU A 111 1.16 7.16 4.43
CA GLU A 111 1.81 8.40 4.86
C GLU A 111 0.80 9.45 5.36
N GLU A 112 -0.32 9.60 4.64
CA GLU A 112 -1.44 10.46 5.05
C GLU A 112 -2.01 10.02 6.40
N GLN A 113 -2.21 8.71 6.60
CA GLN A 113 -2.71 8.17 7.86
C GLN A 113 -1.72 8.34 9.00
N MET A 114 -0.42 8.12 8.77
CA MET A 114 0.61 8.33 9.79
C MET A 114 0.68 9.78 10.24
N ALA A 115 0.56 10.73 9.31
CA ALA A 115 0.47 12.15 9.64
C ALA A 115 -0.83 12.50 10.38
N ILE A 116 -1.96 11.89 10.01
CA ILE A 116 -3.22 12.02 10.77
C ILE A 116 -3.07 11.51 12.21
N ASN A 117 -2.38 10.38 12.43
CA ASN A 117 -2.14 9.85 13.77
C ASN A 117 -1.26 10.81 14.58
N LYS A 118 -0.19 11.34 13.96
CA LYS A 118 0.74 12.30 14.58
C LYS A 118 0.04 13.57 15.09
N TYR A 119 -0.82 14.18 14.27
CA TYR A 119 -1.44 15.47 14.61
C TYR A 119 -2.83 15.33 15.26
N GLY A 120 -3.49 14.20 15.05
CA GLY A 120 -4.82 13.91 15.57
C GLY A 120 -5.96 14.60 14.83
N LEU A 121 -7.09 13.91 14.69
CA LEU A 121 -8.33 14.47 14.14
C LEU A 121 -8.99 15.42 15.14
N GLY A 122 -9.52 16.55 14.66
CA GLY A 122 -10.21 17.54 15.52
C GLY A 122 -11.33 16.96 16.38
N LYS A 123 -12.14 16.04 15.81
CA LYS A 123 -13.21 15.34 16.54
C LYS A 123 -12.73 14.47 17.71
N ASN A 124 -11.44 14.16 17.76
CA ASN A 124 -10.80 13.36 18.81
C ASN A 124 -9.87 14.23 19.69
N GLY A 125 -10.06 15.55 19.71
CA GLY A 125 -9.20 16.48 20.46
C GLY A 125 -7.86 16.80 19.79
N GLY A 126 -7.66 16.36 18.54
CA GLY A 126 -6.49 16.71 17.74
C GLY A 126 -6.61 18.07 17.07
N VAL A 127 -5.64 18.40 16.22
CA VAL A 127 -5.56 19.73 15.59
C VAL A 127 -6.01 19.77 14.12
N LEU A 128 -6.23 18.62 13.50
CA LEU A 128 -6.53 18.55 12.08
C LEU A 128 -8.01 18.80 11.76
N PHE A 129 -8.24 19.48 10.65
CA PHE A 129 -9.51 19.64 9.96
C PHE A 129 -9.94 18.39 9.19
N ASN A 130 -9.06 17.39 9.03
CA ASN A 130 -9.43 16.07 8.54
C ASN A 130 -10.55 15.48 9.41
N LEU A 131 -11.57 14.90 8.78
CA LEU A 131 -12.77 14.42 9.48
C LEU A 131 -12.73 12.92 9.81
N ARG A 132 -11.83 12.17 9.17
CA ARG A 132 -11.76 10.71 9.25
C ARG A 132 -10.33 10.22 9.06
N ASN A 133 -10.14 8.96 9.42
CA ASN A 133 -8.99 8.18 9.00
C ASN A 133 -9.13 7.83 7.51
N GLU A 134 -8.01 7.84 6.80
CA GLU A 134 -7.93 7.44 5.40
C GLU A 134 -7.71 5.92 5.27
N ILE A 135 -7.12 5.30 6.29
CA ILE A 135 -7.06 3.84 6.44
C ILE A 135 -7.76 3.46 7.73
N HIS A 136 -8.74 2.55 7.64
CA HIS A 136 -9.48 2.08 8.81
C HIS A 136 -8.54 1.41 9.84
N PRO A 137 -8.68 1.66 11.16
CA PRO A 137 -7.77 1.15 12.20
C PRO A 137 -7.50 -0.35 12.15
N LYS A 138 -8.50 -1.17 11.82
CA LYS A 138 -8.36 -2.62 11.65
C LYS A 138 -7.28 -3.07 10.65
N TYR A 139 -6.87 -2.18 9.73
CA TYR A 139 -5.83 -2.47 8.74
C TYR A 139 -4.46 -1.88 9.10
N TRP A 140 -4.32 -1.17 10.21
CA TRP A 140 -3.07 -0.48 10.55
C TRP A 140 -1.90 -1.45 10.75
N ILE A 141 -2.13 -2.56 11.45
CA ILE A 141 -1.11 -3.60 11.67
C ILE A 141 -0.62 -4.16 10.33
N LYS A 142 -1.52 -4.40 9.37
CA LYS A 142 -1.18 -4.89 8.03
C LYS A 142 -0.21 -3.95 7.29
N PHE A 143 -0.34 -2.65 7.53
CA PHE A 143 0.44 -1.61 6.84
C PHE A 143 1.54 -0.99 7.72
N GLY A 144 1.81 -1.54 8.91
CA GLY A 144 2.82 -1.01 9.84
C GLY A 144 2.50 0.39 10.38
N ILE A 145 1.23 0.79 10.40
CA ILE A 145 0.80 2.11 10.90
C ILE A 145 0.68 2.07 12.42
N ILE A 146 1.33 3.02 13.10
CA ILE A 146 1.34 3.15 14.55
C ILE A 146 0.52 4.38 14.94
N LYS A 147 -0.14 4.33 16.10
CA LYS A 147 -0.91 5.43 16.65
C LYS A 147 -0.02 6.42 17.37
#